data_AF-A0A7V2B1D6-F1
#
_entry.id   AF-A0A7V2B1D6-F1
#
_cell.length_a   1.000
_cell.length_b   1.000
_cell.length_c   1.000
_cell.angle_alpha   90.00
_cell.angle_beta   90.00
_cell.angle_gamma   90.00
#
_symmetry.space_group_name_H-M   'P 1'
#
loop_
_entity.id
_entity.type
_entity.pdbx_description
1 polymer ?
#
loop_
_entity_poly.entity_id
_entity_poly.type
_entity_poly.pdbx_seq_one_letter_code
_entity_poly.pdbx_strand_id
1 'polypeptide(L)'
;MHPQANPITNLDIRCAEVGRQLAAIQNIEEKVLNEALSVLEEQGPYAMFLYVKARHDKVANDFQKHCVALLKQVYDDRTPANGDALEVVKQLAENLDDLLFARDLLRNALGYARYHLKAKGS
;
A
#
# COMPACT_ATOMS: atom_id res chain seq x y z
N MET A 1 5.21 36.08 10.11
CA MET A 1 5.21 34.72 9.52
C MET A 1 3.86 34.11 9.81
N HIS A 2 3.03 33.89 8.80
CA HIS A 2 1.83 33.08 8.96
C HIS A 2 2.27 31.61 8.95
N PRO A 3 1.92 30.79 9.96
CA PRO A 3 2.09 29.36 9.83
C PRO A 3 1.14 28.90 8.71
N GLN A 4 1.70 28.38 7.61
CA GLN A 4 0.90 27.61 6.67
C GLN A 4 0.44 26.36 7.42
N ALA A 5 -0.84 26.32 7.79
CA ALA A 5 -1.45 25.08 8.26
C ALA A 5 -1.32 24.08 7.12
N ASN A 6 -0.45 23.08 7.30
CA ASN A 6 -0.41 21.94 6.41
C ASN A 6 -1.82 21.32 6.49
N PRO A 7 -2.62 21.29 5.41
CA PRO A 7 -3.98 20.78 5.50
C PRO A 7 -3.91 19.36 6.05
N ILE A 8 -4.72 19.06 7.08
CA ILE A 8 -4.81 17.73 7.67
C ILE A 8 -5.01 16.75 6.52
N THR A 9 -3.99 15.95 6.23
CA THR A 9 -4.05 14.98 5.14
C THR A 9 -4.99 13.87 5.59
N ASN A 10 -6.15 13.77 4.96
CA ASN A 10 -7.10 12.72 5.24
C ASN A 10 -6.56 11.39 4.67
N LEU A 11 -5.97 10.57 5.54
CA LEU A 11 -5.32 9.32 5.17
C LEU A 11 -6.31 8.27 4.66
N ASP A 12 -7.57 8.32 5.09
CA ASP A 12 -8.61 7.43 4.59
C ASP A 12 -8.92 7.72 3.11
N ILE A 13 -9.04 9.01 2.74
CA ILE A 13 -9.18 9.42 1.33
C ILE A 13 -7.97 8.96 0.52
N ARG A 14 -6.75 9.08 1.05
CA ARG A 14 -5.54 8.58 0.37
C ARG A 14 -5.56 7.06 0.17
N CYS A 15 -6.04 6.32 1.16
CA CYS A 15 -6.23 4.88 1.03
C CYS A 15 -7.27 4.56 -0.06
N ALA A 16 -8.37 5.30 -0.15
CA ALA A 16 -9.37 5.13 -1.20
C ALA A 16 -8.82 5.44 -2.60
N GLU A 17 -8.04 6.52 -2.75
CA GLU A 17 -7.37 6.89 -4.00
C GLU A 17 -6.40 5.79 -4.47
N VAL A 18 -5.56 5.30 -3.56
CA VAL A 18 -4.63 4.19 -3.85
C VAL A 18 -5.40 2.91 -4.14
N GLY A 19 -6.47 2.63 -3.41
CA GLY A 19 -7.35 1.50 -3.67
C GLY A 19 -7.92 1.52 -5.09
N ARG A 20 -8.37 2.69 -5.56
CA ARG A 20 -8.83 2.89 -6.94
C ARG A 20 -7.72 2.63 -7.95
N GLN A 21 -6.49 3.08 -7.68
CA GLN A 21 -5.33 2.85 -8.55
C GLN A 21 -4.98 1.37 -8.63
N LEU A 22 -4.93 0.68 -7.49
CA LEU A 22 -4.70 -0.77 -7.40
C LEU A 22 -5.75 -1.55 -8.20
N ALA A 23 -7.04 -1.19 -8.07
CA ALA A 23 -8.12 -1.79 -8.84
C ALA A 23 -8.12 -1.43 -10.33
N ALA A 24 -7.25 -0.52 -10.77
CA ALA A 24 -7.09 -0.13 -12.17
C ALA A 24 -5.85 -0.75 -12.83
N ILE A 25 -5.03 -1.48 -12.06
CA ILE A 25 -3.90 -2.24 -12.61
C ILE A 25 -4.41 -3.24 -13.65
N GLN A 26 -3.75 -3.30 -14.80
CA GLN A 26 -4.12 -4.23 -15.86
C GLN A 26 -3.94 -5.68 -15.38
N ASN A 27 -4.93 -6.54 -15.62
CA ASN A 27 -4.94 -7.95 -15.20
C ASN A 27 -4.96 -8.17 -13.67
N ILE A 28 -5.26 -7.14 -12.87
CA ILE A 28 -5.49 -7.36 -11.44
C ILE A 28 -6.82 -8.08 -11.23
N GLU A 29 -6.77 -9.18 -10.49
CA GLU A 29 -7.95 -9.97 -10.13
C GLU A 29 -8.27 -9.80 -8.64
N GLU A 30 -9.53 -9.99 -8.24
CA GLU A 30 -9.93 -9.94 -6.82
C GLU A 30 -9.12 -10.93 -5.98
N LYS A 31 -8.74 -12.08 -6.57
CA LYS A 31 -7.88 -13.08 -5.93
C LYS A 31 -6.54 -12.51 -5.47
N VAL A 32 -5.87 -11.70 -6.29
CA VAL A 32 -4.58 -11.08 -5.95
C VAL A 32 -4.72 -10.20 -4.71
N LEU A 33 -5.77 -9.38 -4.66
CA LEU A 33 -6.03 -8.49 -3.53
C LEU A 33 -6.38 -9.27 -2.25
N ASN A 34 -7.20 -10.32 -2.36
CA ASN A 34 -7.57 -11.16 -1.22
C ASN A 34 -6.35 -11.89 -0.63
N GLU A 35 -5.50 -12.47 -1.48
CA GLU A 35 -4.28 -13.15 -1.05
C GLU A 35 -3.26 -12.17 -0.45
N ALA A 36 -3.06 -11.00 -1.08
CA ALA A 36 -2.20 -9.96 -0.51
C ALA A 36 -2.69 -9.48 0.85
N LEU A 37 -4.01 -9.28 1.01
CA LEU A 37 -4.61 -8.85 2.27
C LEU A 37 -4.44 -9.91 3.38
N SER A 38 -4.68 -11.19 3.07
CA SER A 38 -4.46 -12.30 4.01
C SER A 38 -3.00 -12.36 4.47
N VAL A 39 -2.03 -12.28 3.55
CA VAL A 39 -0.60 -12.27 3.93
C VAL A 39 -0.25 -11.02 4.75
N LEU A 40 -0.78 -9.85 4.40
CA LEU A 40 -0.57 -8.61 5.18
C LEU A 40 -1.13 -8.72 6.61
N GLU A 41 -2.28 -9.36 6.77
CA GLU A 41 -2.94 -9.53 8.06
C GLU A 41 -2.28 -10.61 8.94
N GLU A 42 -1.73 -11.66 8.34
CA GLU A 42 -1.10 -12.74 9.09
C GLU A 42 0.40 -12.50 9.34
N GLN A 43 1.12 -12.02 8.32
CA GLN A 43 2.58 -12.01 8.28
C GLN A 43 3.18 -10.59 8.14
N GLY A 44 2.36 -9.60 7.79
CA GLY A 44 2.77 -8.20 7.69
C GLY A 44 3.28 -7.76 6.31
N PRO A 45 3.66 -6.48 6.18
CA PRO A 45 3.86 -5.83 4.88
C PRO A 45 5.05 -6.38 4.09
N TYR A 46 6.11 -6.84 4.78
CA TYR A 46 7.28 -7.43 4.11
C TYR A 46 6.89 -8.72 3.37
N ALA A 47 6.21 -9.62 4.08
CA ALA A 47 5.73 -10.87 3.53
C ALA A 47 4.73 -10.64 2.40
N MET A 48 3.85 -9.65 2.52
CA MET A 48 2.89 -9.29 1.47
C MET A 48 3.61 -8.90 0.16
N PHE A 49 4.56 -7.96 0.22
CA PHE A 49 5.27 -7.53 -0.99
C PHE A 49 6.08 -8.65 -1.62
N LEU A 50 6.75 -9.47 -0.79
CA LEU A 50 7.49 -10.63 -1.25
C LEU A 50 6.56 -11.66 -1.92
N TYR A 51 5.39 -11.94 -1.32
CA TYR A 51 4.39 -12.85 -1.85
C TYR A 51 3.86 -12.38 -3.21
N VAL A 52 3.43 -11.11 -3.31
CA VAL A 52 2.92 -10.54 -4.56
C VAL A 52 4.00 -10.59 -5.64
N LYS A 53 5.26 -10.26 -5.30
CA LYS A 53 6.40 -10.36 -6.23
C LYS A 53 6.61 -11.78 -6.75
N ALA A 54 6.45 -12.78 -5.89
CA ALA A 54 6.73 -14.18 -6.22
C ALA A 54 5.56 -14.89 -6.94
N ARG A 55 4.31 -14.50 -6.66
CA ARG A 55 3.11 -15.21 -7.14
C ARG A 55 2.34 -14.46 -8.22
N HIS A 56 2.53 -13.14 -8.33
CA HIS A 56 1.72 -12.24 -9.14
C HIS A 56 2.60 -11.27 -9.94
N ASP A 57 3.61 -11.81 -10.62
CA ASP A 57 4.66 -11.07 -11.34
C ASP A 57 4.12 -10.02 -12.33
N LYS A 58 3.04 -10.35 -13.06
CA LYS A 58 2.39 -9.47 -14.05
C LYS A 58 1.85 -8.17 -13.48
N VAL A 59 1.53 -8.14 -12.19
CA VAL A 59 0.93 -6.97 -11.50
C VAL A 59 1.81 -6.44 -10.38
N ALA A 60 2.85 -7.18 -9.99
CA ALA A 60 3.66 -6.90 -8.80
C ALA A 60 4.32 -5.53 -8.83
N ASN A 61 4.85 -5.11 -9.98
CA ASN A 61 5.54 -3.83 -10.11
C ASN A 61 4.60 -2.65 -9.87
N ASP A 62 3.42 -2.64 -10.52
CA ASP A 62 2.45 -1.57 -10.34
C ASP A 62 1.82 -1.60 -8.95
N PHE A 63 1.53 -2.79 -8.43
CA PHE A 63 1.04 -2.98 -7.06
C PHE A 63 2.02 -2.36 -6.05
N GLN A 64 3.30 -2.73 -6.12
CA GLN A 64 4.34 -2.21 -5.25
C GLN A 64 4.50 -0.70 -5.41
N LYS A 65 4.50 -0.19 -6.63
CA LYS A 65 4.59 1.25 -6.92
C LYS A 65 3.49 2.04 -6.21
N HIS A 66 2.23 1.62 -6.32
CA HIS A 66 1.11 2.33 -5.70
C HIS A 66 1.15 2.26 -4.17
N CYS A 67 1.45 1.10 -3.60
CA CYS A 67 1.59 0.94 -2.16
C CYS A 67 2.78 1.73 -1.59
N VAL A 68 3.93 1.71 -2.26
CA VAL A 68 5.12 2.48 -1.84
C VAL A 68 4.86 3.97 -1.95
N ALA A 69 4.17 4.44 -2.98
CA ALA A 69 3.80 5.85 -3.10
C ALA A 69 2.98 6.32 -1.88
N LEU A 70 2.02 5.51 -1.41
CA LEU A 70 1.27 5.79 -0.19
C LEU A 70 2.20 5.90 1.03
N LEU A 71 3.11 4.93 1.21
CA LEU A 71 4.02 4.93 2.36
C LEU A 71 4.98 6.12 2.31
N LYS A 72 5.58 6.42 1.15
CA LYS A 72 6.47 7.58 1.00
C LYS A 72 5.75 8.90 1.27
N GLN A 73 4.49 9.03 0.87
CA GLN A 73 3.71 10.23 1.17
C GLN A 73 3.50 10.43 2.68
N VAL A 74 3.36 9.35 3.45
CA VAL A 74 3.13 9.42 4.91
C VAL A 74 4.44 9.54 5.69
N TYR A 75 5.51 8.93 5.18
CA TYR A 75 6.76 8.74 5.88
C TYR A 75 7.95 9.42 5.20
N ASP A 76 7.74 10.40 4.32
CA ASP A 76 8.73 11.07 3.44
C ASP A 76 10.22 10.87 3.86
N ASP A 77 10.64 11.52 4.95
CA ASP A 77 12.03 11.50 5.47
C ASP A 77 12.51 10.16 6.08
N ARG A 78 11.60 9.23 6.32
CA ARG A 78 11.81 7.92 6.96
C ARG A 78 11.70 6.75 5.96
N THR A 79 11.74 7.04 4.67
CA THR A 79 11.80 6.03 3.62
C THR A 79 12.99 6.25 2.68
N PRO A 80 13.58 5.20 2.13
CA PRO A 80 14.67 5.35 1.17
C PRO A 80 14.19 6.04 -0.11
N ALA A 81 14.93 7.07 -0.55
CA ALA A 81 14.61 7.86 -1.75
C ALA A 81 14.38 6.97 -2.99
N ASN A 82 15.29 6.01 -3.22
CA ASN A 82 15.27 5.10 -4.37
C ASN A 82 15.01 3.63 -4.00
N GLY A 83 14.50 3.37 -2.78
CA GLY A 83 14.33 1.99 -2.33
C GLY A 83 13.12 1.29 -2.94
N ASP A 84 13.25 -0.01 -3.16
CA ASP A 84 12.14 -0.89 -3.55
C ASP A 84 11.16 -1.13 -2.38
N ALA A 85 10.05 -1.81 -2.63
CA ALA A 85 9.03 -2.03 -1.60
C ALA A 85 9.55 -2.79 -0.36
N LEU A 86 10.53 -3.68 -0.53
CA LEU A 86 11.12 -4.43 0.57
C LEU A 86 12.07 -3.55 1.38
N GLU A 87 12.86 -2.70 0.72
CA GLU A 87 13.73 -1.72 1.39
C GLU A 87 12.91 -0.69 2.17
N VAL A 88 11.83 -0.18 1.60
CA VAL A 88 10.91 0.74 2.30
C VAL A 88 10.36 0.10 3.57
N VAL A 89 9.85 -1.13 3.49
CA VAL A 89 9.29 -1.81 4.68
C VAL A 89 10.37 -2.16 5.70
N LYS A 90 11.58 -2.54 5.26
CA LYS A 90 12.71 -2.76 6.18
C LYS A 90 13.06 -1.51 6.96
N GLN A 91 13.10 -0.35 6.31
CA GLN A 91 13.36 0.94 6.97
C GLN A 91 12.27 1.27 7.99
N LEU A 92 10.99 1.10 7.63
CA LEU A 92 9.89 1.32 8.56
C LEU A 92 9.90 0.33 9.73
N ALA A 93 10.42 -0.88 9.53
CA ALA A 93 10.54 -1.89 10.59
C ALA A 93 11.58 -1.53 11.68
N GLU A 94 12.41 -0.51 11.47
CA GLU A 94 13.28 0.04 12.53
C GLU A 94 12.46 0.71 13.66
N ASN A 95 11.21 1.07 13.40
CA ASN A 95 10.26 1.57 14.38
C ASN A 95 8.95 0.74 14.34
N LEU A 96 8.59 0.12 15.46
CA LEU A 96 7.41 -0.75 15.52
C LEU A 96 6.10 0.00 15.20
N ASP A 97 5.94 1.23 15.68
CA ASP A 97 4.73 2.02 15.45
C ASP A 97 4.57 2.37 13.96
N ASP A 98 5.67 2.75 13.31
CA ASP A 98 5.69 3.00 11.87
C ASP A 98 5.35 1.74 11.07
N LEU A 99 5.86 0.58 11.48
CA LEU A 99 5.55 -0.70 10.83
C LEU A 99 4.06 -1.08 11.00
N LEU A 100 3.52 -0.94 12.21
CA LEU A 100 2.11 -1.24 12.50
C LEU A 100 1.18 -0.28 11.76
N PHE A 101 1.53 1.00 11.71
CA PHE A 101 0.72 2.00 11.01
C PHE A 101 0.82 1.83 9.49
N ALA A 102 1.99 1.48 8.94
CA ALA A 102 2.11 1.10 7.54
C ALA A 102 1.23 -0.12 7.19
N ARG A 103 1.17 -1.12 8.07
CA ARG A 103 0.26 -2.26 7.92
C ARG A 103 -1.21 -1.81 7.89
N ASP A 104 -1.62 -0.89 8.76
CA ASP A 104 -2.99 -0.35 8.79
C ASP A 104 -3.35 0.39 7.50
N LEU A 105 -2.46 1.26 7.01
CA LEU A 105 -2.66 2.01 5.77
C LEU A 105 -2.82 1.08 4.56
N LEU A 106 -1.94 0.09 4.44
CA LEU A 106 -1.99 -0.89 3.35
C LEU A 106 -3.27 -1.73 3.43
N ARG A 107 -3.71 -2.13 4.63
CA ARG A 107 -4.95 -2.88 4.82
C ARG A 107 -6.15 -2.08 4.34
N ASN A 108 -6.25 -0.82 4.73
CA ASN A 108 -7.34 0.07 4.33
C ASN A 108 -7.33 0.30 2.82
N ALA A 109 -6.17 0.58 2.22
CA ALA A 109 -6.05 0.76 0.77
C ALA A 109 -6.45 -0.49 -0.02
N LEU A 110 -6.04 -1.69 0.42
CA LEU A 110 -6.46 -2.96 -0.19
C LEU A 110 -7.95 -3.24 0.01
N GLY A 111 -8.51 -2.87 1.17
CA GLY A 111 -9.95 -2.90 1.41
C GLY A 111 -10.72 -2.08 0.36
N TYR A 112 -10.33 -0.83 0.14
CA TYR A 112 -10.90 0.01 -0.92
C TYR A 112 -10.70 -0.56 -2.32
N ALA A 113 -9.53 -1.13 -2.61
CA ALA A 113 -9.27 -1.76 -3.91
C ALA A 113 -10.27 -2.89 -4.22
N ARG A 114 -10.60 -3.72 -3.23
CA ARG A 114 -11.60 -4.79 -3.37
C ARG A 114 -12.98 -4.23 -3.71
N TYR A 115 -13.41 -3.17 -3.02
CA TYR A 115 -14.69 -2.52 -3.32
C TYR A 115 -14.71 -1.89 -4.71
N HIS A 116 -13.62 -1.25 -5.15
CA HIS A 116 -13.50 -0.71 -6.49
C HIS A 116 -13.54 -1.79 -7.58
N LEU A 117 -12.92 -2.95 -7.39
CA LEU A 117 -13.03 -4.06 -8.35
C LEU A 117 -14.46 -4.60 -8.42
N LYS A 118 -15.12 -4.80 -7.28
CA LYS A 118 -16.53 -5.27 -7.24
C LYS A 118 -17.46 -4.30 -7.96
N ALA A 119 -17.28 -3.00 -7.77
CA ALA A 119 -18.08 -1.98 -8.45
C ALA A 119 -17.85 -1.94 -9.97
N LYS A 120 -16.67 -2.34 -10.47
CA LYS A 120 -16.38 -2.44 -11.91
C LYS A 120 -16.93 -3.71 -12.56
N GLY A 121 -17.05 -4.79 -11.78
CA GLY A 121 -17.58 -6.08 -12.24
C GLY A 121 -19.10 -6.23 -12.10
N SER A 122 -19.81 -5.17 -11.68
CA SER A 122 -21.27 -5.13 -11.57
C SER A 122 -21.92 -4.58 -12.84
#